data_AF-A0AA42Z317-F1
#
_entry.id   AF-A0AA42Z317-F1
#
_cell.length_a   1.000
_cell.length_b   1.000
_cell.length_c   1.000
_cell.angle_alpha   90.00
_cell.angle_beta   90.00
_cell.angle_gamma   90.00
#
_symmetry.space_group_name_H-M   'P 1'
#
loop_
_entity.id
_entity.type
_entity.pdbx_description
1 polymer ?
#
loop_
_entity_poly.entity_id
_entity_poly.type
_entity_poly.pdbx_seq_one_letter_code
_entity_poly.pdbx_strand_id
1 'polypeptide(L)'
;MGQSTDLHVAVQLLNGLENGGHPVSELATAAEDLDPLLLYGIVTFLRSSYPATDPVATPVLERVVELSGAYSGFVNQCKEGEDDPVGEWMREEIDLHSFRGRGDGLLRLLVEKLET
;
A
#
# COMPACT_ATOMS: atom_id res chain seq x y z
N MET A 1 20.35 2.81 0.70
CA MET A 1 19.49 3.43 -0.32
C MET A 1 18.30 4.01 0.43
N GLY A 2 17.96 5.27 0.21
CA GLY A 2 16.83 5.90 0.91
C GLY A 2 15.53 5.44 0.27
N GLN A 3 14.55 5.07 1.09
CA GLN A 3 13.22 4.71 0.62
C GLN A 3 12.50 5.96 0.08
N SER A 4 11.67 5.79 -0.95
CA SER A 4 11.12 6.88 -1.76
C SER A 4 9.68 7.24 -1.37
N THR A 5 9.39 8.54 -1.23
CA THR A 5 8.03 9.08 -1.11
C THR A 5 7.38 9.36 -2.48
N ASP A 6 7.91 8.80 -3.57
CA ASP A 6 7.40 9.02 -4.92
C ASP A 6 5.95 8.54 -5.08
N LEU A 7 5.04 9.51 -5.13
CA LEU A 7 3.60 9.29 -5.29
C LEU A 7 3.27 8.53 -6.57
N HIS A 8 4.03 8.70 -7.66
CA HIS A 8 3.78 8.00 -8.91
C HIS A 8 3.99 6.49 -8.73
N VAL A 9 5.08 6.11 -8.07
CA VAL A 9 5.40 4.71 -7.76
C VAL A 9 4.34 4.12 -6.82
N ALA A 10 3.95 4.85 -5.77
CA ALA A 10 2.90 4.41 -4.85
C ALA A 10 1.56 4.17 -5.57
N VAL A 11 1.15 5.08 -6.44
CA VAL A 11 -0.09 4.98 -7.22
C VAL A 11 -0.02 3.83 -8.24
N GLN A 12 1.12 3.62 -8.89
CA GLN A 12 1.33 2.49 -9.79
C GLN A 12 1.21 1.16 -9.04
N LEU A 13 1.83 1.04 -7.87
CA LEU A 13 1.73 -0.15 -7.03
C LEU A 13 0.28 -0.42 -6.59
N LEU A 14 -0.42 0.61 -6.09
CA LEU A 14 -1.83 0.50 -5.71
C LEU A 14 -2.69 0.02 -6.88
N ASN A 15 -2.58 0.67 -8.05
CA ASN A 15 -3.37 0.33 -9.22
C ASN A 15 -3.06 -1.08 -9.74
N GLY A 16 -1.79 -1.50 -9.70
CA GLY A 16 -1.38 -2.84 -10.11
C GLY A 16 -1.93 -3.94 -9.20
N LEU A 17 -2.05 -3.68 -7.90
CA LEU A 17 -2.67 -4.60 -6.95
C LEU A 17 -4.19 -4.64 -7.10
N GLU A 18 -4.83 -3.48 -7.22
CA GLU A 18 -6.29 -3.33 -7.29
C GLU A 18 -6.85 -3.86 -8.63
N ASN A 19 -6.25 -3.45 -9.76
CA ASN A 19 -6.76 -3.74 -11.10
C ASN A 19 -6.02 -4.89 -11.80
N GLY A 20 -4.84 -5.28 -11.32
CA GLY A 20 -3.96 -6.19 -12.04
C GLY A 20 -3.27 -5.52 -13.22
N GLY A 21 -2.75 -6.33 -14.15
CA GLY A 21 -2.15 -5.86 -15.41
C GLY A 21 -0.64 -5.59 -15.35
N HIS A 22 -0.03 -5.66 -14.17
CA HIS A 22 1.42 -5.55 -13.97
C HIS A 22 2.01 -6.90 -13.53
N PRO A 23 3.20 -7.30 -14.03
CA PRO A 23 3.91 -8.46 -13.54
C PRO A 23 4.29 -8.30 -12.06
N VAL A 24 4.21 -9.39 -11.28
CA VAL A 24 4.52 -9.31 -9.83
C VAL A 24 5.95 -8.87 -9.55
N SER A 25 6.90 -9.16 -10.46
CA SER A 25 8.29 -8.70 -10.36
C SER A 25 8.42 -7.18 -10.45
N GLU A 26 7.58 -6.53 -11.28
CA GLU A 26 7.57 -5.07 -11.40
C GLU A 26 6.99 -4.44 -10.12
N LEU A 27 5.91 -5.03 -9.58
CA LEU A 27 5.32 -4.60 -8.32
C LEU A 27 6.27 -4.82 -7.13
N ALA A 28 7.08 -5.89 -7.15
CA ALA A 28 8.08 -6.17 -6.13
C ALA A 28 9.18 -5.10 -6.10
N THR A 29 9.71 -4.72 -7.26
CA THR A 29 10.68 -3.62 -7.36
C THR A 29 10.07 -2.31 -6.88
N ALA A 30 8.85 -1.99 -7.30
CA ALA A 30 8.16 -0.78 -6.85
C ALA A 30 7.94 -0.76 -5.33
N ALA A 31 7.61 -1.90 -4.72
CA ALA A 31 7.42 -2.02 -3.28
C ALA A 31 8.73 -1.91 -2.49
N GLU A 32 9.82 -2.51 -2.98
CA GLU A 32 11.14 -2.47 -2.34
C GLU A 32 11.72 -1.06 -2.27
N ASP A 33 11.48 -0.23 -3.30
CA ASP A 33 11.96 1.15 -3.37
C ASP A 33 11.09 2.15 -2.59
N LEU A 34 9.87 1.76 -2.18
CA LEU A 34 8.89 2.67 -1.60
C LEU A 34 9.15 2.93 -0.11
N ASP A 35 8.72 4.09 0.39
CA ASP A 35 8.65 4.36 1.82
C ASP A 35 7.83 3.28 2.57
N PRO A 36 8.31 2.75 3.72
CA PRO A 36 7.61 1.73 4.50
C PRO A 36 6.19 2.10 4.87
N LEU A 37 5.94 3.37 5.21
CA LEU A 37 4.62 3.86 5.55
C LEU A 37 3.69 3.80 4.35
N LEU A 38 4.16 4.16 3.16
CA LEU A 38 3.34 4.11 1.95
C LEU A 38 2.98 2.68 1.58
N LEU A 39 3.93 1.73 1.69
CA LEU A 39 3.66 0.32 1.48
C LEU A 39 2.62 -0.21 2.49
N TYR A 40 2.82 0.10 3.77
CA TYR A 40 1.87 -0.24 4.84
C TYR A 40 0.48 0.36 4.60
N GLY A 41 0.42 1.63 4.20
CA GLY A 41 -0.81 2.35 3.88
C GLY A 41 -1.57 1.70 2.73
N ILE A 42 -0.89 1.33 1.64
CA ILE A 42 -1.49 0.61 0.50
C ILE A 42 -2.10 -0.73 0.97
N VAL A 43 -1.33 -1.53 1.71
CA VAL A 43 -1.79 -2.86 2.15
C VAL A 43 -2.99 -2.74 3.10
N THR A 44 -2.94 -1.80 4.02
CA THR A 44 -4.00 -1.57 5.00
C THR A 44 -5.26 -1.05 4.31
N PHE A 45 -5.12 -0.11 3.38
CA PHE A 45 -6.21 0.40 2.56
C PHE A 45 -6.89 -0.71 1.74
N LEU A 46 -6.11 -1.55 1.06
CA LEU A 46 -6.64 -2.64 0.24
C LEU A 46 -7.38 -3.66 1.11
N ARG A 47 -6.81 -4.08 2.24
CA ARG A 47 -7.47 -5.01 3.17
C ARG A 47 -8.76 -4.45 3.77
N SER A 48 -8.78 -3.14 4.04
CA SER A 48 -9.98 -2.46 4.53
C SER A 48 -11.05 -2.32 3.45
N SER A 49 -10.66 -1.95 2.23
CA SER A 49 -11.58 -1.66 1.12
C SER A 49 -12.13 -2.92 0.45
N TYR A 50 -11.41 -4.03 0.57
CA TYR A 50 -11.73 -5.31 -0.04
C TYR A 50 -11.84 -6.40 1.04
N PRO A 51 -12.95 -6.41 1.82
CA PRO A 51 -13.15 -7.43 2.84
C PRO A 51 -13.29 -8.81 2.18
N ALA A 52 -12.76 -9.86 2.82
CA ALA A 52 -12.77 -11.23 2.29
C ALA A 52 -14.18 -11.80 2.02
N THR A 53 -15.23 -11.14 2.51
CA THR A 53 -16.63 -11.48 2.24
C THR A 53 -17.12 -11.01 0.86
N ASP A 54 -16.39 -10.09 0.20
CA ASP A 54 -16.70 -9.60 -1.14
C ASP A 54 -15.96 -10.45 -2.20
N PRO A 55 -16.67 -11.12 -3.14
CA PRO A 55 -16.01 -11.89 -4.20
C PRO A 55 -15.02 -11.09 -5.05
N VAL A 56 -15.18 -9.77 -5.15
CA VAL A 56 -14.26 -8.88 -5.88
C VAL A 56 -12.95 -8.68 -5.10
N ALA A 57 -12.92 -8.96 -3.79
CA ALA A 57 -11.73 -8.87 -2.98
C ALA A 57 -10.69 -9.95 -3.28
N THR A 58 -11.14 -11.17 -3.63
CA THR A 58 -10.26 -12.33 -3.86
C THR A 58 -9.07 -12.01 -4.77
N PRO A 59 -9.25 -11.52 -6.02
CA PRO A 59 -8.12 -11.26 -6.91
C PRO A 59 -7.19 -10.15 -6.39
N VAL A 60 -7.71 -9.17 -5.65
CA VAL A 60 -6.90 -8.09 -5.06
C VAL A 60 -6.02 -8.65 -3.94
N LEU A 61 -6.61 -9.40 -3.02
CA LEU A 61 -5.90 -9.98 -1.88
C LEU A 61 -4.91 -11.06 -2.32
N GLU A 62 -5.23 -11.86 -3.35
CA GLU A 62 -4.30 -12.83 -3.93
C GLU A 62 -3.03 -12.15 -4.48
N ARG A 63 -3.15 -11.01 -5.15
CA ARG A 63 -1.98 -10.25 -5.64
C ARG A 63 -1.14 -9.67 -4.51
N VAL A 64 -1.78 -9.22 -3.42
CA VAL A 64 -1.04 -8.79 -2.22
C VAL A 64 -0.26 -9.95 -1.62
N VAL A 65 -0.85 -11.14 -1.56
CA VAL A 65 -0.17 -12.36 -1.10
C VAL A 65 0.97 -12.75 -2.05
N GLU A 66 0.74 -12.73 -3.36
CA GLU A 66 1.76 -13.03 -4.37
C GLU A 66 2.96 -12.07 -4.26
N LEU A 67 2.69 -10.77 -4.13
CA LEU A 67 3.71 -9.74 -3.91
C LEU A 67 4.52 -10.01 -2.64
N SER A 68 3.85 -10.37 -1.53
CA SER A 68 4.53 -10.71 -0.27
C SER A 68 5.41 -11.95 -0.36
N GLY A 69 5.11 -12.87 -1.29
CA GLY A 69 5.96 -14.02 -1.59
C GLY A 69 7.13 -13.69 -2.53
N ALA A 70 6.95 -12.71 -3.43
CA ALA A 70 7.96 -12.27 -4.39
C ALA A 70 9.01 -11.33 -3.77
N TYR A 71 8.61 -10.52 -2.79
CA TYR A 71 9.48 -9.60 -2.09
C TYR A 71 9.70 -10.03 -0.63
N SER A 72 10.89 -10.54 -0.31
CA SER A 72 11.20 -11.07 1.03
C SER A 72 11.22 -10.02 2.14
N GLY A 73 11.48 -8.75 1.81
CA GLY A 73 11.45 -7.63 2.75
C GLY A 73 10.04 -7.11 3.05
N PHE A 74 9.03 -7.53 2.29
CA PHE A 74 7.67 -6.97 2.31
C PHE A 74 7.07 -6.89 3.70
N VAL A 75 7.14 -8.00 4.45
CA VAL A 75 6.55 -8.08 5.80
C VAL A 75 7.28 -7.18 6.79
N ASN A 76 8.61 -7.11 6.70
CA ASN A 76 9.39 -6.25 7.61
C ASN A 76 9.15 -4.78 7.30
N GLN A 77 9.12 -4.41 6.03
CA GLN A 77 8.84 -3.04 5.61
C GLN A 77 7.41 -2.61 5.97
N CYS A 78 6.41 -3.49 5.84
CA CYS A 78 5.06 -3.19 6.33
C CYS A 78 5.03 -2.95 7.84
N LYS A 79 5.83 -3.69 8.63
CA LYS A 79 5.93 -3.48 10.09
C LYS A 79 6.62 -2.16 10.42
N GLU A 80 7.68 -1.81 9.70
CA GLU A 80 8.35 -0.51 9.84
C GLU A 80 7.37 0.64 9.58
N GLY A 81 6.54 0.55 8.54
CA GLY A 81 5.48 1.53 8.28
C GLY A 81 4.34 1.51 9.30
N GLU A 82 4.05 0.36 9.91
CA GLU A 82 3.08 0.22 11.00
C GLU A 82 3.56 0.92 12.29
N ASP A 83 4.86 0.84 12.57
CA ASP A 83 5.51 1.44 13.74
C ASP A 83 5.85 2.93 13.55
N ASP A 84 5.65 3.49 12.35
CA ASP A 84 5.85 4.91 12.06
C ASP A 84 4.79 5.79 12.77
N PRO A 85 5.16 6.96 13.33
CA PRO A 85 4.20 7.87 13.97
C PRO A 85 3.06 8.34 13.06
N VAL A 86 3.31 8.48 11.76
CA VAL A 86 2.27 8.79 10.77
C VAL A 86 1.42 7.55 10.49
N GLY A 87 1.98 6.34 10.61
CA GLY A 87 1.24 5.08 10.56
C GLY A 87 0.26 4.94 11.73
N GLU A 88 0.68 5.32 12.94
CA GLU A 88 -0.19 5.44 14.11
C GLU A 88 -1.30 6.47 13.86
N TRP A 89 -0.95 7.68 13.45
CA TRP A 89 -1.92 8.73 13.09
C TRP A 89 -2.93 8.27 12.03
N MET A 90 -2.47 7.57 10.98
CA MET A 90 -3.34 7.06 9.93
C MET A 90 -4.38 6.09 10.51
N ARG A 91 -3.99 5.18 11.40
CA ARG A 91 -4.91 4.22 12.02
C ARG A 91 -5.97 4.89 12.90
N GLU A 92 -5.60 5.97 13.58
CA GLU A 92 -6.46 6.65 14.55
C GLU A 92 -7.41 7.66 13.89
N GLU A 93 -6.92 8.41 12.90
CA GLU A 93 -7.60 9.59 12.38
C GLU A 93 -8.22 9.39 10.99
N ILE A 94 -7.77 8.37 10.24
CA ILE A 94 -8.20 8.18 8.84
C ILE A 94 -9.20 7.05 8.70
N ASP A 95 -10.42 7.38 8.27
CA ASP A 95 -11.37 6.39 7.76
C ASP A 95 -10.97 5.94 6.36
N LEU A 96 -10.25 4.82 6.28
CA LEU A 96 -9.79 4.22 5.02
C LEU A 96 -10.94 3.87 4.07
N HIS A 97 -12.14 3.54 4.57
CA HIS A 97 -13.28 3.19 3.71
C HIS A 97 -13.76 4.41 2.91
N SER A 98 -13.60 5.62 3.47
CA SER A 98 -13.95 6.87 2.78
C SER A 98 -13.11 7.11 1.52
N PHE A 99 -11.95 6.45 1.40
CA PHE A 99 -11.05 6.52 0.24
C PHE A 99 -11.31 5.44 -0.80
N ARG A 100 -12.32 4.58 -0.66
CA ARG A 100 -12.64 3.56 -1.68
C ARG A 100 -12.88 4.21 -3.05
N GLY A 101 -12.16 3.74 -4.07
CA GLY A 101 -12.17 4.32 -5.42
C GLY A 101 -11.43 5.66 -5.54
N ARG A 102 -10.74 6.11 -4.49
CA ARG A 102 -9.94 7.34 -4.39
C ARG A 102 -8.62 7.10 -3.64
N GLY A 103 -8.03 5.92 -3.79
CA GLY A 103 -6.81 5.56 -3.06
C GLY A 103 -5.60 6.44 -3.39
N ASP A 104 -5.58 7.09 -4.55
CA ASP A 104 -4.60 8.13 -4.89
C ASP A 104 -4.68 9.33 -3.94
N GLY A 105 -5.89 9.70 -3.49
CA GLY A 105 -6.10 10.75 -2.50
C GLY A 105 -5.54 10.39 -1.12
N LEU A 106 -5.66 9.11 -0.71
CA LEU A 106 -5.04 8.62 0.52
C LEU A 106 -3.52 8.70 0.41
N LEU A 107 -2.95 8.24 -0.70
CA LEU A 107 -1.50 8.26 -0.91
C LEU A 107 -0.93 9.68 -0.90
N ARG A 108 -1.61 10.64 -1.52
CA ARG A 108 -1.23 12.06 -1.43
C ARG A 108 -1.20 12.55 0.00
N LEU A 109 -2.24 12.24 0.78
CA LEU A 109 -2.31 12.63 2.18
C LEU A 109 -1.15 12.05 3.00
N LEU A 110 -0.79 10.77 2.77
CA LEU A 110 0.34 10.14 3.45
C LEU A 110 1.68 10.76 3.05
N VAL A 111 1.90 11.04 1.76
CA VAL A 111 3.11 11.73 1.27
C VAL A 111 3.22 13.12 1.90
N GLU A 112 2.13 13.90 1.90
CA GLU A 112 2.10 15.22 2.53
C GLU A 112 2.48 15.15 4.02
N LYS A 113 2.06 14.10 4.72
CA LYS A 113 2.41 13.89 6.13
C LYS A 113 3.86 13.48 6.37
N LEU A 114 4.45 12.69 5.47
CA LEU A 114 5.86 12.29 5.55
C LEU A 114 6.82 13.46 5.26
N GLU A 115 6.40 14.40 4.42
CA GLU A 115 7.23 15.54 3.99
C GLU A 115 7.10 16.79 4.88
N THR A 116 6.30 16.72 5.94
CA THR A 116 6.06 17.81 6.90
C THR A 116 6.95 17.69 8.14
#